data_AF-A0AAV5TY18-F1
#
_entry.id   AF-A0AAV5TY18-F1
#
_cell.length_a   1.000
_cell.length_b   1.000
_cell.length_c   1.000
_cell.angle_alpha   90.00
_cell.angle_beta   90.00
_cell.angle_gamma   90.00
#
_symmetry.space_group_name_H-M   'P 1'
#
loop_
_entity.id
_entity.type
_entity.pdbx_description
1 polymer ?
#
loop_
_entity_poly.entity_id
_entity_poly.type
_entity_poly.pdbx_seq_one_letter_code
_entity_poly.pdbx_strand_id
1 'polypeptide(L)'
;MQRVLGPLLSRIEQKIGDIAQKLQQLVQRTTGRSFEILISKGNLVTASHQMSHNSHCRVRLGNFYTMVYETPVQYDIRNVEIEKILSNIDFGEPLGGSGYEGQSPFDRFHEIITHL
;
A
#
# COMPACT_ATOMS: atom_id res chain seq x y z
N MET A 1 7.00 7.52 19.01
CA MET A 1 6.48 7.37 17.63
C MET A 1 5.07 7.94 17.42
N GLN A 2 4.58 8.90 18.21
CA GLN A 2 3.23 9.47 18.06
C GLN A 2 3.16 10.74 17.17
N ARG A 3 4.29 11.33 16.78
CA ARG A 3 4.30 12.67 16.15
C ARG A 3 4.11 12.71 14.64
N VAL A 4 4.11 11.57 13.95
CA VAL A 4 4.09 11.54 12.46
C VAL A 4 2.70 11.22 11.89
N LEU A 5 1.76 10.72 12.71
CA LEU A 5 0.43 10.26 12.26
C LEU A 5 -0.65 11.36 12.25
N GLY A 6 -0.50 12.42 13.04
CA GLY A 6 -1.47 13.52 13.11
C GLY A 6 -1.74 14.24 11.79
N PRO A 7 -0.73 14.51 10.94
CA PRO A 7 -0.92 15.15 9.64
C PRO A 7 -1.51 14.24 8.54
N LEU A 8 -1.45 12.91 8.71
CA LEU A 8 -1.99 11.97 7.71
C LEU A 8 -3.51 11.87 7.76
N LEU A 9 -4.15 12.27 8.87
CA LEU A 9 -5.58 12.09 9.10
C LEU A 9 -6.41 13.38 9.01
N SER A 10 -5.78 14.56 8.79
CA SER A 10 -6.43 15.85 9.08
C SER A 10 -6.86 16.70 7.88
N ARG A 11 -6.87 16.19 6.64
CA ARG A 11 -7.41 16.98 5.50
C ARG A 11 -7.92 16.08 4.36
N ILE A 12 -9.22 16.24 4.06
CA ILE A 12 -10.01 15.56 3.02
C ILE A 12 -10.29 14.11 3.41
N GLU A 13 -11.48 13.58 3.08
CA GLU A 13 -11.78 12.14 3.16
C GLU A 13 -10.83 11.38 2.22
N GLN A 14 -9.58 11.20 2.64
CA GLN A 14 -8.58 10.49 1.87
C GLN A 14 -8.97 9.02 1.84
N LYS A 15 -9.01 8.45 0.63
CA LYS A 15 -9.26 7.01 0.51
C LYS A 15 -8.12 6.27 1.20
N ILE A 16 -8.43 5.10 1.75
CA ILE A 16 -7.45 4.30 2.51
C ILE A 16 -6.24 3.95 1.64
N GLY A 17 -6.43 3.66 0.34
CA GLY A 17 -5.32 3.46 -0.60
C GLY A 17 -4.41 4.69 -0.73
N ASP A 18 -4.93 5.91 -0.71
CA ASP A 18 -4.09 7.13 -0.74
C ASP A 18 -3.24 7.24 0.54
N ILE A 19 -3.78 6.81 1.68
CA ILE A 19 -3.05 6.75 2.95
C ILE A 19 -1.98 5.66 2.89
N ALA A 20 -2.31 4.48 2.35
CA ALA A 20 -1.37 3.38 2.16
C ALA A 20 -0.19 3.81 1.28
N GLN A 21 -0.47 4.48 0.16
CA GLN A 21 0.53 5.03 -0.74
C GLN A 21 1.45 6.03 -0.05
N LYS A 22 0.91 6.99 0.74
CA LYS A 22 1.74 7.94 1.49
C LYS A 22 2.62 7.25 2.51
N LEU A 23 2.10 6.25 3.21
CA LEU A 23 2.87 5.45 4.15
C LEU A 23 3.98 4.68 3.44
N GLN A 24 3.69 4.08 2.28
CA GLN A 24 4.68 3.40 1.45
C GLN A 24 5.83 4.36 1.11
N GLN A 25 5.51 5.51 0.52
CA GLN A 25 6.50 6.51 0.14
C GLN A 25 7.34 6.99 1.32
N LEU A 26 6.73 7.18 2.49
CA LEU A 26 7.46 7.57 3.71
C LEU A 26 8.46 6.48 4.14
N VAL A 27 8.02 5.22 4.19
CA VAL A 27 8.89 4.09 4.61
C VAL A 27 10.02 3.90 3.61
N GLN A 28 9.71 3.91 2.30
CA GLN A 28 10.71 3.74 1.24
C GLN A 28 11.75 4.86 1.25
N ARG A 29 11.33 6.13 1.44
CA ARG A 29 12.27 7.26 1.58
C ARG A 29 13.15 7.16 2.83
N THR A 30 12.60 6.65 3.92
CA THR A 30 13.33 6.54 5.20
C THR A 30 14.37 5.42 5.15
N THR A 31 14.07 4.34 4.44
CA THR A 31 14.89 3.11 4.44
C THR A 31 15.79 2.97 3.21
N GLY A 32 15.46 3.65 2.11
CA GLY A 32 16.11 3.46 0.82
C GLY A 32 15.81 2.11 0.17
N ARG A 33 14.73 1.43 0.58
CA ARG A 33 14.31 0.09 0.12
C ARG A 33 12.88 0.13 -0.38
N SER A 34 12.47 -0.84 -1.21
CA SER A 34 11.09 -0.99 -1.66
C SER A 34 10.23 -1.75 -0.66
N PHE A 35 8.99 -1.27 -0.49
CA PHE A 35 8.03 -1.78 0.47
C PHE A 35 6.62 -1.81 -0.13
N GLU A 36 5.82 -2.76 0.33
CA GLU A 36 4.38 -2.83 0.10
C GLU A 36 3.63 -2.58 1.41
N ILE A 37 2.53 -1.84 1.30
CA ILE A 37 1.65 -1.54 2.43
C ILE A 37 0.30 -2.21 2.19
N LEU A 38 -0.10 -3.10 3.09
CA LEU A 38 -1.41 -3.73 3.06
C LEU A 38 -2.26 -3.17 4.19
N ILE A 39 -3.44 -2.64 3.89
CA ILE A 39 -4.39 -2.13 4.87
C ILE A 39 -5.72 -2.87 4.72
N SER A 40 -6.25 -3.39 5.83
CA SER A 40 -7.55 -4.08 5.86
C SER A 40 -8.40 -3.65 7.05
N LYS A 41 -9.71 -3.74 6.88
CA LYS A 41 -10.69 -3.59 7.97
C LYS A 41 -10.73 -4.82 8.90
N GLY A 42 -10.34 -5.99 8.39
CA GLY A 42 -10.34 -7.25 9.14
C GLY A 42 -8.92 -7.74 9.45
N ASN A 43 -8.83 -8.78 10.27
CA ASN A 43 -7.56 -9.47 10.53
C ASN A 43 -6.91 -9.91 9.22
N LEU A 44 -5.59 -9.74 9.13
CA LEU A 44 -4.79 -10.14 7.98
C LEU A 44 -3.86 -11.30 8.38
N VAL A 45 -3.78 -12.30 7.51
CA VAL A 45 -2.78 -13.37 7.58
C VAL A 45 -1.92 -13.26 6.33
N THR A 46 -0.60 -13.28 6.52
CA THR A 46 0.38 -13.18 5.44
C THR A 46 1.39 -14.31 5.61
N ALA A 47 1.72 -15.00 4.53
CA ALA A 47 2.84 -15.93 4.45
C ALA A 47 3.73 -15.47 3.30
N SER A 48 5.02 -15.28 3.57
CA SER A 48 5.98 -14.90 2.53
C SER A 48 7.34 -15.53 2.80
N HIS A 49 8.18 -15.57 1.76
CA HIS A 49 9.56 -16.05 1.86
C HIS A 49 10.51 -14.89 2.17
N GLN A 50 10.28 -14.19 3.29
CA GLN A 50 11.15 -13.10 3.70
C GLN A 50 12.40 -13.65 4.43
N MET A 51 13.57 -13.16 4.02
CA MET A 51 14.87 -13.55 4.58
C MET A 51 15.54 -12.41 5.38
N SER A 52 15.01 -11.19 5.34
CA SER A 52 15.51 -10.00 6.07
C SER A 52 14.91 -9.92 7.48
N HIS A 53 15.76 -9.67 8.48
CA HIS A 53 15.41 -9.67 9.91
C HIS A 53 14.49 -8.51 10.35
N ASN A 54 14.33 -7.47 9.52
CA ASN A 54 13.49 -6.28 9.82
C ASN A 54 12.58 -5.91 8.65
N SER A 55 12.23 -6.91 7.83
CA SER A 55 11.48 -6.75 6.59
C SER A 55 9.98 -6.58 6.76
N HIS A 56 9.42 -6.78 7.96
CA HIS A 56 7.98 -6.74 8.13
C HIS A 56 7.58 -6.12 9.47
N CYS A 57 6.50 -5.34 9.45
CA CYS A 57 5.93 -4.74 10.64
C CYS A 57 4.40 -4.78 10.56
N ARG A 58 3.77 -5.33 11.60
CA ARG A 58 2.31 -5.28 11.77
C ARG A 58 1.98 -4.18 12.76
N VAL A 59 1.16 -3.23 12.32
CA VAL A 59 0.69 -2.13 13.16
C VAL A 59 -0.82 -1.97 13.02
N ARG A 60 -1.46 -1.43 14.06
CA ARG A 60 -2.87 -1.07 14.01
C ARG A 60 -2.99 0.45 13.89
N LEU A 61 -3.59 0.92 12.80
CA LEU A 61 -3.84 2.34 12.56
C LEU A 61 -5.34 2.59 12.68
N GLY A 62 -5.77 3.06 13.86
CA GLY A 62 -7.19 3.19 14.18
C GLY A 62 -7.93 1.84 14.14
N ASN A 63 -8.90 1.73 13.24
CA ASN A 63 -9.70 0.51 13.03
C ASN A 63 -9.15 -0.40 11.93
N PHE A 64 -7.95 -0.10 11.40
CA PHE A 64 -7.35 -0.87 10.32
C PHE A 64 -6.16 -1.69 10.80
N TYR A 65 -6.04 -2.88 10.23
CA TYR A 65 -4.88 -3.75 10.33
C TYR A 65 -3.94 -3.41 9.18
N THR A 66 -2.71 -3.01 9.53
CA THR A 66 -1.71 -2.56 8.56
C THR A 66 -0.51 -3.48 8.62
N MET A 67 -0.10 -4.00 7.46
CA MET A 67 1.17 -4.66 7.25
C MET A 67 2.07 -3.75 6.44
N VAL A 68 3.30 -3.57 6.91
CA VAL A 68 4.41 -2.97 6.16
C VAL A 68 5.36 -4.11 5.81
N TYR A 69 5.62 -4.31 4.52
CA TYR A 69 6.36 -5.47 4.02
C TYR A 69 7.45 -5.06 3.04
N GLU A 70 8.71 -5.36 3.31
CA GLU A 70 9.85 -5.14 2.41
C GLU A 70 9.76 -6.15 1.26
N THR A 71 9.76 -5.65 0.02
CA THR A 71 9.65 -6.55 -1.14
C THR A 71 10.91 -7.41 -1.27
N PRO A 72 10.80 -8.71 -1.56
CA PRO A 72 11.96 -9.59 -1.64
C PRO A 72 12.85 -9.23 -2.84
N VAL A 73 12.25 -8.81 -3.95
CA VAL A 73 12.94 -8.24 -5.10
C VAL A 73 12.86 -6.72 -4.99
N GLN A 74 14.02 -6.09 -4.86
CA GLN A 74 14.14 -4.64 -4.72
C GLN A 74 14.11 -3.97 -6.09
N TYR A 75 13.40 -2.84 -6.21
CA TYR A 75 13.33 -2.05 -7.44
C TYR A 75 13.71 -0.57 -7.18
N ASP A 76 13.91 0.22 -8.25
CA ASP A 76 14.25 1.64 -8.09
C ASP A 76 13.04 2.46 -7.63
N ILE A 77 12.96 2.69 -6.32
CA ILE A 77 11.91 3.50 -5.66
C ILE A 77 11.90 4.97 -6.08
N ARG A 78 12.87 5.43 -6.88
CA ARG A 78 12.90 6.79 -7.45
C ARG A 78 12.27 6.84 -8.84
N ASN A 79 11.96 5.70 -9.45
CA ASN A 79 11.19 5.65 -10.68
C ASN A 79 9.73 5.99 -10.37
N VAL A 80 9.40 7.28 -10.50
CA VAL A 80 8.08 7.84 -10.18
C VAL A 80 6.97 7.18 -11.00
N GLU A 81 7.25 6.79 -12.24
CA GLU A 81 6.25 6.16 -13.11
C GLU A 81 5.90 4.75 -12.63
N ILE A 82 6.91 3.92 -12.33
CA ILE A 82 6.70 2.59 -11.75
C ILE A 82 6.00 2.68 -10.39
N GLU A 83 6.45 3.58 -9.52
CA GLU A 83 5.82 3.81 -8.22
C GLU A 83 4.35 4.19 -8.36
N LYS A 84 4.03 5.08 -9.30
CA LYS A 84 2.66 5.50 -9.60
C LYS A 84 1.79 4.30 -10.02
N ILE A 85 2.32 3.41 -10.84
CA ILE A 85 1.59 2.21 -11.29
C ILE A 85 1.40 1.22 -10.14
N LEU A 86 2.48 0.85 -9.44
CA LEU A 86 2.46 -0.20 -8.42
C LEU A 86 1.70 0.20 -7.16
N SER A 87 1.82 1.44 -6.71
CA SER A 87 1.19 1.90 -5.46
C SER A 87 -0.31 2.18 -5.57
N ASN A 88 -0.90 2.06 -6.77
CA ASN A 88 -2.30 2.37 -7.03
C ASN A 88 -2.98 1.26 -7.86
N ILE A 89 -2.49 0.02 -7.73
CA ILE A 89 -3.11 -1.18 -8.32
C ILE A 89 -4.48 -1.48 -7.73
N ASP A 90 -4.75 -0.97 -6.53
CA ASP A 90 -6.02 -1.10 -5.82
C ASP A 90 -7.08 -0.08 -6.32
N PHE A 91 -6.75 0.78 -7.28
CA PHE A 91 -7.68 1.74 -7.84
C PHE A 91 -8.96 1.06 -8.38
N GLY A 92 -10.12 1.60 -7.99
CA GLY A 92 -11.43 1.04 -8.30
C GLY A 92 -11.98 0.13 -7.20
N GLU A 93 -11.15 -0.33 -6.26
CA GLU A 93 -11.61 -1.13 -5.12
C GLU A 93 -12.23 -0.28 -4.00
N PRO A 94 -13.10 -0.85 -3.15
CA PRO A 94 -13.75 -0.13 -2.06
C PRO A 94 -12.79 0.53 -1.05
N LEU A 95 -11.63 -0.09 -0.81
CA LEU A 95 -10.58 0.48 0.05
C LEU A 95 -9.45 1.14 -0.74
N GLY A 96 -9.51 1.08 -2.07
CA GLY A 96 -8.42 1.46 -2.96
C GLY A 96 -8.15 2.96 -3.05
N GLY A 97 -7.06 3.34 -3.71
CA GLY A 97 -6.69 4.73 -3.93
C GLY A 97 -7.67 5.51 -4.81
N SER A 98 -7.42 6.81 -4.92
CA SER A 98 -8.26 7.74 -5.70
C SER A 98 -8.05 7.63 -7.22
N GLY A 99 -7.02 6.92 -7.68
CA GLY A 99 -6.70 6.89 -9.11
C GLY A 99 -5.77 8.03 -9.52
N TYR A 100 -5.22 7.90 -10.72
CA TYR A 100 -4.56 8.98 -11.41
C TYR A 100 -5.33 9.38 -12.66
N GLU A 101 -5.11 10.61 -13.13
CA GLU A 101 -5.66 11.06 -14.40
C GLU A 101 -5.27 10.10 -15.53
N GLY A 102 -6.27 9.64 -16.29
CA GLY A 102 -6.12 8.69 -17.39
C GLY A 102 -5.96 7.23 -16.97
N GLN A 103 -5.93 6.90 -15.67
CA GLN A 103 -5.86 5.51 -15.21
C GLN A 103 -7.23 4.83 -15.30
N SER A 104 -7.25 3.59 -15.79
CA SER A 104 -8.41 2.70 -15.67
C SER A 104 -8.19 1.73 -14.50
N PRO A 105 -9.24 1.34 -13.76
CA PRO A 105 -9.15 0.27 -12.78
C PRO A 105 -8.59 -1.00 -13.41
N PHE A 106 -7.87 -1.81 -12.64
CA PHE A 106 -7.61 -3.18 -13.06
C PHE A 106 -8.95 -3.92 -13.20
N ASP A 107 -9.04 -4.79 -14.20
CA ASP A 107 -10.23 -5.65 -14.39
C ASP A 107 -10.54 -6.33 -13.06
N ARG A 108 -11.82 -6.32 -12.66
CA ARG A 108 -12.16 -6.86 -11.34
C ARG A 108 -11.81 -8.34 -11.34
N PHE A 109 -11.26 -8.82 -10.23
CA PHE A 109 -10.94 -10.25 -10.08
C PHE A 109 -12.15 -11.17 -10.35
N HIS A 110 -13.38 -10.69 -10.12
CA HIS A 110 -14.61 -11.41 -10.45
C HIS A 110 -14.91 -11.52 -11.96
N GLU A 111 -14.49 -10.53 -12.76
CA GLU A 111 -14.63 -10.54 -14.22
C GLU A 111 -13.61 -11.50 -14.87
N ILE A 112 -12.44 -11.65 -14.24
CA ILE A 112 -11.41 -12.60 -14.66
C ILE A 112 -11.84 -14.06 -14.40
N ILE A 113 -12.49 -14.34 -13.26
CA ILE A 113 -12.92 -15.71 -12.91
C ILE A 113 -14.10 -16.18 -13.77
N THR A 114 -14.98 -15.30 -14.25
CA THR A 114 -16.08 -15.71 -15.14
C THR A 114 -15.63 -16.25 -16.51
N HIS A 115 -14.35 -16.12 -16.85
CA HIS A 115 -13.75 -16.63 -18.08
C HIS A 115 -12.77 -17.80 -17.86
N LEU A 116 -12.73 -18.38 -16.65
CA LEU A 116 -11.99 -19.60 -16.30
C LEU A 116 -12.96 -20.74 -15.96
#